data_AF-A0A259ILH9-F1
#
_entry.id   AF-A0A259ILH9-F1
#
_cell.length_a   1.000
_cell.length_b   1.000
_cell.length_c   1.000
_cell.angle_alpha   90.00
_cell.angle_beta   90.00
_cell.angle_gamma   90.00
#
_symmetry.space_group_name_H-M   'P 1'
#
loop_
_entity.id
_entity.type
_entity.pdbx_description
1 polymer ?
#
loop_
_entity_poly.entity_id
_entity_poly.type
_entity_poly.pdbx_seq_one_letter_code
_entity_poly.pdbx_strand_id
1 'polypeptide(L)'
;IIGASEACIATHPSDMAVALRVLDAEIETLSGEGTTRRIPMAEFHRLPGDTPEIETALNAGDLITAVILPRPVPGRHVYRKVRDRASYAFALVSVAAIIEDGGRGRVALGGVAHKPWRVEAAESELARGARATTARLLEGARPSRDNAFKITLVERTLDAILSDARGAQ
;
A
#
# COMPACT_ATOMS: atom_id res chain seq x y z
N ILE A 1 5.84 0.89 10.77
CA ILE A 1 7.31 0.78 10.57
C ILE A 1 7.87 1.86 9.66
N ILE A 2 7.07 2.41 8.74
CA ILE A 2 7.46 3.53 7.88
C ILE A 2 6.34 4.57 7.85
N GLY A 3 6.69 5.85 7.66
CA GLY A 3 5.73 6.96 7.68
C GLY A 3 5.07 7.20 9.04
N ALA A 4 5.68 6.72 10.12
CA ALA A 4 5.23 6.99 11.49
C ALA A 4 5.83 8.29 12.03
N SER A 5 5.26 8.80 13.14
CA SER A 5 5.81 9.92 13.91
C SER A 5 6.05 9.51 15.37
N GLU A 6 6.63 10.40 16.18
CA GLU A 6 6.70 10.19 17.63
C GLU A 6 5.32 10.09 18.27
N ALA A 7 4.33 10.81 17.73
CA ALA A 7 2.97 10.82 18.24
C ALA A 7 2.19 9.54 17.91
N CYS A 8 2.45 8.88 16.77
CA CYS A 8 1.67 7.71 16.37
C CYS A 8 2.43 6.76 15.42
N ILE A 9 2.31 5.46 15.73
CA ILE A 9 2.87 4.34 14.94
C ILE A 9 1.80 3.40 14.36
N ALA A 10 0.52 3.81 14.38
CA ALA A 10 -0.60 2.99 13.92
C ALA A 10 -0.52 2.66 12.43
N THR A 11 -1.11 1.53 12.04
CA THR A 11 -1.18 1.09 10.64
C THR A 11 -2.60 1.11 10.12
N HIS A 12 -2.80 1.50 8.86
CA HIS A 12 -4.10 1.37 8.22
C HIS A 12 -4.42 -0.11 7.96
N PRO A 13 -5.55 -0.65 8.45
CA PRO A 13 -5.78 -2.09 8.47
C PRO A 13 -6.42 -2.64 7.18
N SER A 14 -6.93 -1.78 6.29
CA SER A 14 -7.70 -2.21 5.11
C SER A 14 -6.82 -2.88 4.05
N ASP A 15 -7.17 -4.11 3.70
CA ASP A 15 -6.57 -4.80 2.55
C ASP A 15 -7.03 -4.18 1.22
N MET A 16 -8.31 -3.78 1.12
CA MET A 16 -8.91 -3.16 -0.07
C MET A 16 -8.20 -1.86 -0.44
N ALA A 17 -7.87 -1.01 0.54
CA ALA A 17 -7.17 0.24 0.31
C ALA A 17 -5.80 0.04 -0.34
N VAL A 18 -5.12 -1.07 -0.04
CA VAL A 18 -3.84 -1.43 -0.67
C VAL A 18 -4.03 -1.79 -2.15
N ALA A 19 -5.08 -2.54 -2.47
CA ALA A 19 -5.42 -2.85 -3.86
C ALA A 19 -5.82 -1.59 -4.64
N LEU A 20 -6.63 -0.70 -4.05
CA LEU A 20 -7.01 0.58 -4.68
C LEU A 20 -5.78 1.47 -4.92
N ARG A 21 -4.81 1.47 -3.99
CA ARG A 21 -3.58 2.25 -4.14
C ARG A 21 -2.69 1.77 -5.28
N VAL A 22 -2.56 0.46 -5.49
CA VAL A 22 -1.74 -0.08 -6.61
C VAL A 22 -2.42 0.11 -7.97
N LEU A 23 -3.75 0.22 -7.98
CA LEU A 23 -4.56 0.49 -9.17
C LEU A 23 -4.70 1.98 -9.51
N ASP A 24 -4.09 2.88 -8.73
CA ASP A 24 -4.23 4.34 -8.89
C ASP A 24 -5.69 4.80 -8.90
N ALA A 25 -6.48 4.27 -7.95
CA ALA A 25 -7.87 4.68 -7.75
C ALA A 25 -7.98 6.16 -7.36
N GLU A 26 -9.13 6.76 -7.65
CA GLU A 26 -9.54 8.07 -7.14
C GLU A 26 -10.79 7.92 -6.27
N ILE A 27 -10.87 8.70 -5.20
CA ILE A 27 -12.03 8.80 -4.31
C ILE A 27 -12.84 10.03 -4.74
N GLU A 28 -14.08 9.81 -5.18
CA GLU A 28 -14.99 10.90 -5.51
C GLU A 28 -15.80 11.30 -4.28
N THR A 29 -15.87 12.61 -4.03
CA THR A 29 -16.58 13.19 -2.88
C THR A 29 -17.55 14.27 -3.32
N LEU A 30 -18.65 14.43 -2.61
CA LEU A 30 -19.60 15.52 -2.74
C LEU A 30 -19.62 16.34 -1.43
N SER A 31 -19.41 17.66 -1.52
CA SER A 31 -19.51 18.54 -0.36
C SER A 31 -20.95 18.88 -0.03
N GLY A 32 -21.21 19.42 1.18
CA GLY A 32 -22.53 19.91 1.57
C GLY A 32 -23.07 21.06 0.70
N GLU A 33 -22.19 21.76 -0.03
CA GLU A 33 -22.54 22.81 -1.00
C GLU A 33 -22.81 22.24 -2.41
N GLY A 34 -22.70 20.92 -2.59
CA GLY A 34 -22.93 20.25 -3.86
C GLY A 34 -21.71 20.23 -4.80
N THR A 35 -20.52 20.55 -4.31
CA THR A 35 -19.29 20.51 -5.13
C THR A 35 -18.66 19.13 -5.14
N THR A 36 -18.39 18.58 -6.33
CA THR A 36 -17.69 17.30 -6.48
C THR A 36 -16.18 17.48 -6.54
N ARG A 37 -15.42 16.60 -5.86
CA ARG A 37 -13.96 16.51 -5.96
C ARG A 37 -13.52 15.07 -6.20
N ARG A 38 -12.36 14.90 -6.84
CA ARG A 38 -11.68 13.61 -6.96
C ARG A 38 -10.34 13.69 -6.26
N ILE A 39 -10.10 12.77 -5.34
CA ILE A 39 -8.90 12.73 -4.51
C ILE A 39 -8.14 11.45 -4.86
N PRO A 40 -6.90 11.53 -5.36
CA PRO A 40 -6.09 10.35 -5.63
C PRO A 40 -5.94 9.49 -4.37
N MET A 41 -6.02 8.17 -4.50
CA MET A 41 -5.85 7.24 -3.36
C MET A 41 -4.47 7.40 -2.68
N ALA A 42 -3.47 7.88 -3.43
CA ALA A 42 -2.14 8.21 -2.91
C ALA A 42 -2.16 9.35 -1.86
N GLU A 43 -3.12 10.25 -1.97
CA GLU A 43 -3.26 11.49 -1.19
C GLU A 43 -4.41 11.43 -0.18
N PHE A 44 -5.32 10.48 -0.33
CA PHE A 44 -6.52 10.40 0.50
C PHE A 44 -6.24 10.24 2.00
N HIS A 45 -5.28 9.38 2.37
CA HIS A 45 -4.85 9.18 3.76
C HIS A 45 -3.64 10.05 4.08
N ARG A 46 -3.68 10.70 5.24
CA ARG A 46 -2.59 11.54 5.75
C ARG A 46 -1.61 10.70 6.57
N LEU A 47 -0.37 11.18 6.67
CA LEU A 47 0.57 10.64 7.65
C LEU A 47 0.32 11.32 8.99
N PRO A 48 0.61 10.65 10.13
CA PRO A 48 0.21 11.16 11.44
C PRO A 48 0.83 12.51 11.80
N GLY A 49 2.12 12.72 11.48
CA GLY A 49 2.83 13.96 11.86
C GLY A 49 2.64 14.26 13.36
N ASP A 50 2.28 15.51 13.66
CA ASP A 50 1.96 15.96 15.02
C ASP A 50 0.44 16.00 15.28
N THR A 51 -0.39 15.61 14.32
CA THR A 51 -1.87 15.63 14.38
C THR A 51 -2.46 14.27 13.97
N PRO A 52 -2.18 13.18 14.72
CA PRO A 52 -2.60 11.83 14.35
C PRO A 52 -4.12 11.62 14.32
N GLU A 53 -4.88 12.51 14.94
CA GLU A 53 -6.34 12.56 14.88
C GLU A 53 -6.91 13.00 13.52
N ILE A 54 -6.07 13.55 12.62
CA ILE A 54 -6.46 13.97 11.28
C ILE A 54 -6.01 12.93 10.25
N GLU A 55 -6.87 11.95 9.97
CA GLU A 55 -6.49 10.73 9.24
C GLU A 55 -6.63 10.83 7.71
N THR A 56 -7.54 11.66 7.20
CA THR A 56 -7.87 11.72 5.76
C THR A 56 -7.89 13.15 5.21
N ALA A 57 -7.94 13.27 3.88
CA ALA A 57 -8.07 14.53 3.16
C ALA A 57 -9.51 15.06 3.05
N LEU A 58 -10.49 14.39 3.68
CA LEU A 58 -11.88 14.84 3.70
C LEU A 58 -12.03 16.14 4.49
N ASN A 59 -12.88 17.03 3.99
CA ASN A 59 -13.37 18.16 4.76
C ASN A 59 -14.58 17.74 5.61
N ALA A 60 -14.92 18.55 6.61
CA ALA A 60 -16.14 18.37 7.37
C ALA A 60 -17.36 18.42 6.42
N GLY A 61 -18.21 17.39 6.49
CA GLY A 61 -19.42 17.29 5.68
C GLY A 61 -19.22 16.74 4.26
N ASP A 62 -18.00 16.36 3.86
CA ASP A 62 -17.81 15.62 2.61
C ASP A 62 -18.42 14.22 2.70
N LEU A 63 -19.12 13.82 1.63
CA LEU A 63 -19.62 12.47 1.45
C LEU A 63 -18.86 11.78 0.31
N ILE A 64 -18.27 10.62 0.58
CA ILE A 64 -17.71 9.76 -0.48
C ILE A 64 -18.87 9.19 -1.30
N THR A 65 -18.90 9.45 -2.61
CA THR A 65 -19.97 9.02 -3.52
C THR A 65 -19.52 7.88 -4.44
N ALA A 66 -18.24 7.80 -4.78
CA ALA A 66 -17.72 6.76 -5.65
C ALA A 66 -16.22 6.49 -5.45
N VAL A 67 -15.78 5.32 -5.93
CA VAL A 67 -14.37 4.99 -6.15
C VAL A 67 -14.20 4.76 -7.64
N ILE A 68 -13.33 5.55 -8.27
CA ILE A 68 -13.09 5.52 -9.70
C ILE A 68 -11.78 4.77 -9.97
N LEU A 69 -11.85 3.75 -10.81
CA LEU A 69 -10.67 3.02 -11.29
C LEU A 69 -10.33 3.48 -12.71
N PRO A 70 -9.03 3.60 -13.06
CA PRO A 70 -8.63 3.76 -14.44
C PRO A 70 -8.95 2.49 -15.25
N ARG A 71 -8.66 2.54 -16.56
CA ARG A 71 -8.76 1.34 -17.41
C ARG A 71 -7.93 0.17 -16.83
N PRO A 72 -8.35 -1.09 -17.02
CA PRO A 72 -7.63 -2.25 -16.50
C PRO A 72 -6.14 -2.23 -16.86
N VAL A 73 -5.30 -2.51 -15.87
CA VAL A 73 -3.84 -2.60 -16.05
C VAL A 73 -3.49 -4.03 -16.45
N PRO A 74 -2.76 -4.25 -17.56
CA PRO A 74 -2.37 -5.60 -17.98
C PRO A 74 -1.35 -6.22 -17.01
N GLY A 75 -1.15 -7.54 -17.14
CA GLY A 75 -0.22 -8.30 -16.31
C GLY A 75 -0.92 -9.21 -15.30
N ARG A 76 -0.12 -9.88 -14.48
CA ARG A 76 -0.58 -10.81 -13.44
C ARG A 76 -0.82 -10.07 -12.14
N HIS A 77 -2.05 -10.12 -11.64
CA HIS A 77 -2.46 -9.47 -10.39
C HIS A 77 -2.36 -10.46 -9.22
N VAL A 78 -1.71 -10.07 -8.14
CA VAL A 78 -1.51 -10.89 -6.94
C VAL A 78 -1.74 -10.06 -5.69
N TYR A 79 -2.43 -10.65 -4.71
CA TYR A 79 -2.52 -10.13 -3.35
C TYR A 79 -2.07 -11.20 -2.36
N ARG A 80 -0.92 -11.01 -1.72
CA ARG A 80 -0.40 -11.94 -0.71
C ARG A 80 -0.54 -11.31 0.68
N LYS A 81 -1.35 -11.93 1.55
CA LYS A 81 -1.59 -11.47 2.93
C LYS A 81 -0.94 -12.44 3.92
N VAL A 82 0.02 -11.96 4.71
CA VAL A 82 0.66 -12.74 5.77
C VAL A 82 0.05 -12.39 7.12
N ARG A 83 -0.29 -13.42 7.90
CA ARG A 83 -0.97 -13.34 9.19
C ARG A 83 -0.68 -14.60 10.01
N ASP A 84 -0.78 -14.49 11.33
CA ASP A 84 -0.46 -15.60 12.25
C ASP A 84 -1.40 -16.79 12.12
N ARG A 85 -2.67 -16.55 11.75
CA ARG A 85 -3.69 -17.58 11.58
C ARG A 85 -4.31 -17.55 10.19
N ALA A 86 -4.82 -18.69 9.75
CA ALA A 86 -5.25 -18.89 8.36
C ALA A 86 -6.36 -17.94 7.88
N SER A 87 -7.26 -17.47 8.75
CA SER A 87 -8.35 -16.57 8.39
C SER A 87 -8.80 -15.65 9.53
N TYR A 88 -9.69 -14.71 9.22
CA TYR A 88 -10.26 -13.73 10.15
C TYR A 88 -9.19 -12.97 10.94
N ALA A 89 -8.16 -12.48 10.26
CA ALA A 89 -7.16 -11.61 10.86
C ALA A 89 -6.68 -10.55 9.86
N PHE A 90 -6.26 -9.41 10.40
CA PHE A 90 -5.56 -8.36 9.66
C PHE A 90 -4.18 -8.82 9.20
N ALA A 91 -3.57 -8.06 8.30
CA ALA A 91 -2.25 -8.37 7.78
C ALA A 91 -1.17 -7.99 8.82
N LEU A 92 -0.22 -8.90 9.09
CA LEU A 92 1.08 -8.50 9.61
C LEU A 92 1.79 -7.65 8.57
N VAL A 93 1.82 -8.16 7.34
CA VAL A 93 2.24 -7.52 6.09
C VAL A 93 1.35 -8.05 4.96
N SER A 94 0.98 -7.20 4.02
CA SER A 94 0.44 -7.65 2.74
C SER A 94 1.15 -6.97 1.57
N VAL A 95 1.19 -7.65 0.42
CA VAL A 95 1.75 -7.13 -0.82
C VAL A 95 0.68 -7.27 -1.90
N ALA A 96 0.26 -6.14 -2.46
CA ALA A 96 -0.51 -6.08 -3.70
C ALA A 96 0.48 -5.82 -4.84
N ALA A 97 0.46 -6.65 -5.88
CA ALA A 97 1.36 -6.53 -7.01
C ALA A 97 0.65 -6.77 -8.34
N ILE A 98 1.05 -6.01 -9.35
CA ILE A 98 0.71 -6.23 -10.75
C ILE A 98 2.03 -6.45 -11.47
N ILE A 99 2.30 -7.68 -11.92
CA ILE A 99 3.57 -8.05 -12.54
C ILE A 99 3.37 -8.20 -14.05
N GLU A 100 4.16 -7.46 -14.81
CA GLU A 100 4.24 -7.55 -16.26
C GLU A 100 5.48 -8.36 -16.68
N ASP A 101 5.58 -8.62 -17.99
CA ASP A 101 6.75 -9.27 -18.57
C ASP A 101 8.04 -8.47 -18.33
N GLY A 102 9.16 -9.19 -18.23
CA GLY A 102 10.47 -8.59 -18.02
C GLY A 102 10.69 -8.03 -16.61
N GLY A 103 9.85 -8.39 -15.63
CA GLY A 103 10.02 -7.98 -14.23
C GLY A 103 9.65 -6.53 -13.95
N ARG A 104 8.85 -5.91 -14.84
CA ARG A 104 8.19 -4.63 -14.58
C ARG A 104 6.89 -4.85 -13.82
N GLY A 105 6.38 -3.81 -13.18
CA GLY A 105 5.10 -3.92 -12.51
C GLY A 105 4.85 -2.81 -11.52
N ARG A 106 3.84 -3.03 -10.69
CA ARG A 106 3.45 -2.12 -9.61
C ARG A 106 3.40 -2.87 -8.29
N VAL A 107 3.73 -2.21 -7.20
CA VAL A 107 3.71 -2.83 -5.87
C VAL A 107 3.26 -1.85 -4.78
N ALA A 108 2.34 -2.31 -3.94
CA ALA A 108 1.91 -1.60 -2.73
C ALA A 108 1.89 -2.55 -1.52
N LEU A 109 2.17 -2.00 -0.34
CA LEU A 109 2.27 -2.73 0.92
C LEU A 109 1.13 -2.35 1.87
N GLY A 110 0.63 -3.33 2.61
CA GLY A 110 -0.26 -3.16 3.77
C GLY A 110 0.40 -3.61 5.07
N GLY A 111 -0.16 -3.17 6.21
CA GLY A 111 0.34 -3.55 7.53
C GLY A 111 1.68 -2.93 7.95
N VAL A 112 2.24 -2.02 7.15
CA VAL A 112 3.57 -1.42 7.39
C VAL A 112 3.55 0.07 7.74
N ALA A 113 2.48 0.79 7.38
CA ALA A 113 2.37 2.24 7.50
C ALA A 113 0.94 2.68 7.84
N HIS A 114 0.78 3.97 8.17
CA HIS A 114 -0.50 4.60 8.47
C HIS A 114 -1.44 4.73 7.24
N LYS A 115 -0.94 4.38 6.05
CA LYS A 115 -1.71 4.30 4.81
C LYS A 115 -1.18 3.19 3.91
N PRO A 116 -1.92 2.77 2.87
CA PRO A 116 -1.37 1.94 1.80
C PRO A 116 -0.05 2.49 1.27
N TRP A 117 1.02 1.70 1.35
CA TRP A 117 2.37 2.19 1.11
C TRP A 117 2.87 1.77 -0.27
N ARG A 118 3.07 2.73 -1.17
CA ARG A 118 3.62 2.54 -2.52
C ARG A 118 4.61 3.66 -2.79
N VAL A 119 5.75 3.29 -3.37
CA VAL A 119 6.80 4.21 -3.82
C VAL A 119 7.08 3.87 -5.27
N GLU A 120 6.65 4.74 -6.19
CA GLU A 120 6.75 4.54 -7.64
C GLU A 120 8.21 4.28 -8.06
N ALA A 121 9.16 5.00 -7.47
CA ALA A 121 10.59 4.82 -7.75
C ALA A 121 11.14 3.44 -7.31
N ALA A 122 10.44 2.68 -6.47
CA ALA A 122 10.85 1.32 -6.13
C ALA A 122 10.45 0.31 -7.21
N GLU A 123 9.47 0.64 -8.06
CA GLU A 123 8.93 -0.27 -9.08
C GLU A 123 9.96 -0.55 -10.19
N SER A 124 10.89 0.38 -10.44
CA SER A 124 12.02 0.16 -11.35
C SER A 124 13.02 -0.90 -10.86
N GLU A 125 12.99 -1.24 -9.57
CA GLU A 125 13.89 -2.24 -8.99
C GLU A 125 13.32 -3.66 -9.02
N LEU A 126 12.07 -3.86 -9.46
CA LEU A 126 11.42 -5.18 -9.49
C LEU A 126 12.23 -6.20 -10.31
N ALA A 127 12.81 -5.77 -11.44
CA ALA A 127 13.67 -6.61 -12.28
C ALA A 127 14.97 -7.04 -11.58
N ARG A 128 15.41 -6.30 -10.56
CA ARG A 128 16.58 -6.62 -9.73
C ARG A 128 16.23 -7.48 -8.51
N GLY A 129 14.95 -7.80 -8.34
CA GLY A 129 14.44 -8.70 -7.32
C GLY A 129 13.95 -8.03 -6.04
N ALA A 130 13.44 -8.85 -5.13
CA ALA A 130 12.73 -8.39 -3.94
C ALA A 130 13.61 -7.54 -3.02
N ARG A 131 14.88 -7.92 -2.82
CA ARG A 131 15.81 -7.19 -1.95
C ARG A 131 16.01 -5.73 -2.40
N ALA A 132 16.29 -5.51 -3.69
CA ALA A 132 16.47 -4.16 -4.25
C ALA A 132 15.18 -3.34 -4.14
N THR A 133 14.04 -3.96 -4.47
CA THR A 133 12.72 -3.32 -4.40
C THR A 133 12.34 -2.94 -2.96
N THR A 134 12.50 -3.86 -2.01
CA THR A 134 12.18 -3.63 -0.60
C THR A 134 13.06 -2.55 0.02
N ALA A 135 14.35 -2.50 -0.34
CA ALA A 135 15.25 -1.44 0.11
C ALA A 135 14.76 -0.05 -0.30
N ARG A 136 14.24 0.11 -1.53
CA ARG A 136 13.63 1.37 -1.99
C ARG A 136 12.26 1.63 -1.38
N LEU A 137 11.40 0.62 -1.26
CA LEU A 137 10.07 0.76 -0.65
C LEU A 137 10.14 1.21 0.81
N LEU A 138 11.13 0.73 1.55
CA LEU A 138 11.26 0.94 3.00
C LEU A 138 12.42 1.88 3.35
N GLU A 139 12.88 2.69 2.40
CA GLU A 139 13.88 3.74 2.65
C GLU A 139 13.37 4.69 3.74
N GLY A 140 14.15 4.85 4.81
CA GLY A 140 13.77 5.66 5.97
C GLY A 140 12.82 4.97 6.96
N ALA A 141 12.58 3.66 6.86
CA ALA A 141 11.82 2.91 7.87
C ALA A 141 12.47 3.02 9.27
N ARG A 142 11.63 3.20 10.29
CA ARG A 142 12.00 3.30 11.71
C ARG A 142 11.13 2.30 12.51
N PRO A 143 11.42 0.99 12.43
CA PRO A 143 10.69 0.01 13.23
C PRO A 143 11.06 0.11 14.72
N SER A 144 10.15 -0.34 15.58
CA SER A 144 10.49 -0.68 16.96
C SER A 144 11.09 -2.10 17.00
N ARG A 145 11.61 -2.50 18.17
CA ARG A 145 12.11 -3.86 18.39
C ARG A 145 11.08 -4.93 18.00
N ASP A 146 9.82 -4.74 18.38
CA ASP A 146 8.78 -5.77 18.27
C ASP A 146 8.19 -5.88 16.86
N ASN A 147 8.44 -4.92 15.98
CA ASN A 147 7.95 -4.94 14.60
C ASN A 147 9.05 -4.89 13.54
N ALA A 148 10.33 -4.96 13.94
CA ALA A 148 11.47 -5.01 13.02
C ALA A 148 11.40 -6.20 12.05
N PHE A 149 10.78 -7.31 12.48
CA PHE A 149 10.58 -8.49 11.63
C PHE A 149 9.80 -8.19 10.34
N LYS A 150 8.99 -7.12 10.32
CA LYS A 150 8.19 -6.74 9.14
C LYS A 150 9.04 -6.38 7.93
N ILE A 151 10.28 -5.89 8.11
CA ILE A 151 11.18 -5.58 6.99
C ILE A 151 11.53 -6.87 6.23
N THR A 152 12.04 -7.87 6.94
CA THR A 152 12.37 -9.19 6.37
C THR A 152 11.11 -9.88 5.84
N LEU A 153 9.97 -9.71 6.51
CA LEU A 153 8.70 -10.30 6.07
C LEU A 153 8.23 -9.69 4.73
N VAL A 154 8.34 -8.38 4.54
CA VAL A 154 8.06 -7.72 3.25
C VAL A 154 8.95 -8.30 2.15
N GLU A 155 10.26 -8.35 2.38
CA GLU A 155 11.22 -8.85 1.38
C GLU A 155 10.90 -10.29 0.96
N ARG A 156 10.71 -11.20 1.93
CA ARG A 156 10.41 -12.62 1.64
C ARG A 156 9.04 -12.81 1.00
N THR A 157 8.05 -11.98 1.36
CA THR A 157 6.72 -12.05 0.75
C THR A 157 6.77 -11.58 -0.71
N LEU A 158 7.50 -10.51 -1.00
CA LEU A 158 7.70 -10.03 -2.35
C LEU A 158 8.50 -11.03 -3.19
N ASP A 159 9.55 -11.64 -2.62
CA ASP A 159 10.34 -12.66 -3.32
C ASP A 159 9.50 -13.88 -3.72
N ALA A 160 8.60 -14.32 -2.85
CA ALA A 160 7.66 -15.39 -3.16
C ALA A 160 6.72 -15.02 -4.33
N ILE A 161 6.21 -13.77 -4.37
CA ILE A 161 5.36 -13.30 -5.48
C ILE A 161 6.14 -13.28 -6.79
N LEU A 162 7.37 -12.74 -6.78
CA LEU A 162 8.22 -12.66 -7.98
C LEU A 162 8.61 -14.04 -8.49
N SER A 163 8.88 -14.98 -7.59
CA SER A 163 9.18 -16.37 -7.94
C SER A 163 7.99 -17.09 -8.56
N ASP A 164 6.79 -16.93 -7.99
CA ASP A 164 5.55 -17.47 -8.57
C ASP A 164 5.26 -16.88 -9.96
N ALA A 165 5.61 -15.61 -10.19
CA ALA A 165 5.39 -14.96 -11.48
C ALA A 165 6.33 -15.48 -12.57
N ARG A 166 7.58 -15.85 -12.20
CA ARG A 166 8.55 -16.46 -13.13
C ARG A 166 8.22 -17.91 -13.45
N GLY A 167 7.76 -18.70 -12.48
CA GLY A 167 7.47 -20.12 -12.66
C GLY A 167 6.18 -20.45 -13.41
N ALA A 168 5.39 -19.43 -13.80
CA ALA A 168 4.16 -19.58 -14.58
C ALA A 168 4.36 -19.33 -16.09
N GLN A 169 5.60 -19.08 -16.53
CA GLN A 169 6.02 -19.08 -17.94
C GLN A 169 6.51 -20.47 -18.34
#